data_AF-A0A409YJL6-F1
#
_entry.id   AF-A0A409YJL6-F1
#
_cell.length_a   1.000
_cell.length_b   1.000
_cell.length_c   1.000
_cell.angle_alpha   90.00
_cell.angle_beta   90.00
_cell.angle_gamma   90.00
#
_symmetry.space_group_name_H-M   'P 1'
#
loop_
_entity.id
_entity.type
_entity.pdbx_description
1 polymer ?
#
loop_
_entity_poly.entity_id
_entity_poly.type
_entity_poly.pdbx_seq_one_letter_code
_entity_poly.pdbx_strand_id
1 'polypeptide(L)'
;MADSPLTIAKLIFAGSAIVLLMYGIYFTLTAICIHYIFNNRKRNWPVMIYLVVSLLVTTMFLAASAKYTELILLEMAANPLGTQKLSQRLDLLQQVAYSVKIWLADGLLIYRLWIVWLGSYLMILFPSVLFVGSFASGAAGLAIFYFTNEAEVNRNLGVGFHACSIALNVIATLLIAGRLLYQRQRVKDLGEGHSQQYLSLMAVFAESGALYSIAGLIYIPLYARNSNLVFVFAAVVEAASGIAPALIILRIALGVAVSKQTQAQLSTLRFGTHQKHAQTSDSEKFTTYGGPSTLSADSRHQASHKDFSVTNTSGPDGLESEMVRLPLSICSRPPEIFDLH
;
A
#
# COMPACT_ATOMS: atom_id res chain seq x y z
N MET A 1 -17.52 -2.18 -40.39
CA MET A 1 -17.86 -0.77 -40.72
C MET A 1 -16.81 0.10 -40.06
N ALA A 2 -16.45 1.24 -40.66
CA ALA A 2 -15.68 2.25 -39.93
C ALA A 2 -16.61 2.97 -38.95
N ASP A 3 -16.17 3.17 -37.70
CA ASP A 3 -16.93 3.96 -36.73
C ASP A 3 -16.99 5.43 -37.17
N SER A 4 -18.13 6.10 -36.93
CA SER A 4 -18.23 7.54 -37.21
C SER A 4 -17.25 8.31 -36.30
N PRO A 5 -16.71 9.47 -36.73
CA PRO A 5 -15.84 10.28 -35.88
C PRO A 5 -16.55 10.72 -34.58
N LEU A 6 -17.88 10.90 -34.62
CA LEU A 6 -18.71 11.14 -33.44
C LEU A 6 -18.76 9.94 -32.48
N THR A 7 -18.73 8.70 -33.00
CA THR A 7 -18.62 7.47 -32.18
C THR A 7 -17.27 7.43 -31.45
N ILE A 8 -16.19 7.74 -32.16
CA ILE A 8 -14.83 7.74 -31.58
C ILE A 8 -14.71 8.82 -30.50
N ALA A 9 -15.18 10.04 -30.76
CA ALA A 9 -15.22 11.12 -29.77
C ALA A 9 -16.01 10.75 -28.50
N LYS A 10 -17.16 10.07 -28.66
CA LYS A 10 -17.96 9.56 -27.53
C LYS A 10 -17.23 8.48 -26.73
N LEU A 11 -16.47 7.59 -27.38
CA LEU A 11 -15.68 6.55 -26.69
C LEU A 11 -14.49 7.14 -25.93
N ILE A 12 -13.82 8.16 -26.47
CA ILE A 12 -12.76 8.90 -25.78
C ILE A 12 -13.31 9.62 -24.54
N PHE A 13 -14.43 10.32 -24.68
CA PHE A 13 -15.10 11.00 -23.55
C PHE A 13 -15.61 10.03 -22.48
N ALA A 14 -16.15 8.87 -22.87
CA ALA A 14 -16.53 7.81 -21.93
C ALA A 14 -15.29 7.25 -21.18
N GLY A 15 -14.17 7.06 -21.87
CA GLY A 15 -12.90 6.65 -21.27
C GLY A 15 -12.40 7.65 -20.22
N SER A 16 -12.32 8.94 -20.55
CA SER A 16 -11.83 9.97 -19.62
C SER A 16 -12.75 10.16 -18.40
N ALA A 17 -14.07 10.03 -18.57
CA ALA A 17 -15.02 10.01 -17.45
C ALA A 17 -14.79 8.82 -16.50
N ILE A 18 -14.47 7.63 -17.02
CA ILE A 18 -14.12 6.45 -16.23
C ILE A 18 -12.79 6.67 -15.48
N VAL A 19 -11.76 7.23 -16.13
CA VAL A 19 -10.48 7.56 -15.47
C VAL A 19 -10.71 8.50 -14.29
N LEU A 20 -11.49 9.58 -14.46
CA LEU A 20 -11.76 10.55 -13.39
C LEU A 20 -12.49 9.93 -12.20
N LEU A 21 -13.52 9.11 -12.45
CA LEU A 21 -14.29 8.43 -11.40
C LEU A 21 -13.42 7.41 -10.64
N MET A 22 -12.65 6.60 -11.37
CA MET A 22 -11.77 5.59 -10.79
C MET A 22 -10.58 6.20 -10.04
N TYR A 23 -10.07 7.34 -10.51
CA TYR A 23 -9.07 8.13 -9.77
C TYR A 23 -9.60 8.57 -8.40
N GLY A 24 -10.86 9.00 -8.30
CA GLY A 24 -11.48 9.35 -7.01
C GLY A 24 -11.55 8.17 -6.04
N ILE A 25 -11.87 6.98 -6.53
CA ILE A 25 -11.86 5.73 -5.75
C ILE A 25 -10.42 5.38 -5.31
N TYR A 26 -9.45 5.48 -6.21
CA TYR A 26 -8.05 5.20 -5.90
C TYR A 26 -7.45 6.21 -4.89
N PHE A 27 -7.76 7.51 -5.03
CA PHE A 27 -7.36 8.56 -4.11
C PHE A 27 -7.91 8.32 -2.69
N THR A 28 -9.21 8.01 -2.57
CA THR A 28 -9.84 7.74 -1.26
C THR A 28 -9.29 6.46 -0.61
N LEU A 29 -9.12 5.37 -1.36
CA LEU A 29 -8.44 4.16 -0.88
C LEU A 29 -7.00 4.45 -0.40
N THR A 30 -6.24 5.25 -1.15
CA THR A 30 -4.87 5.65 -0.81
C THR A 30 -4.83 6.48 0.48
N ALA A 31 -5.74 7.44 0.63
CA ALA A 31 -5.87 8.26 1.83
C ALA A 31 -6.19 7.42 3.07
N ILE A 32 -7.11 6.45 2.96
CA ILE A 32 -7.44 5.51 4.05
C ILE A 32 -6.22 4.66 4.43
N CYS A 33 -5.48 4.14 3.44
CA CYS A 33 -4.26 3.38 3.69
C CYS A 33 -3.19 4.22 4.41
N ILE A 34 -2.99 5.47 3.98
CA ILE A 34 -2.03 6.39 4.57
C ILE A 34 -2.42 6.71 6.02
N HIS A 35 -3.67 7.12 6.27
CA HIS A 35 -4.19 7.39 7.62
C HIS A 35 -3.95 6.20 8.58
N TYR A 36 -4.27 4.99 8.11
CA TYR A 36 -4.10 3.78 8.91
C TYR A 36 -2.62 3.41 9.17
N ILE A 37 -1.71 3.69 8.22
CA ILE A 37 -0.25 3.53 8.41
C ILE A 37 0.29 4.56 9.41
N PHE A 38 -0.21 5.80 9.39
CA PHE A 38 0.15 6.84 10.36
C PHE A 38 -0.29 6.46 11.79
N ASN A 39 -1.49 5.91 11.96
CA ASN A 39 -2.02 5.52 13.29
C ASN A 39 -1.38 4.23 13.87
N ASN A 40 -0.40 3.63 13.18
CA ASN A 40 0.28 2.41 13.64
C ASN A 40 1.65 2.71 14.27
N ARG A 41 1.84 2.29 15.53
CA ARG A 41 3.12 2.39 16.30
C ARG A 41 4.37 1.86 15.57
N LYS A 42 4.23 1.01 14.55
CA LYS A 42 5.30 0.64 13.61
C LYS A 42 4.90 1.12 12.21
N ARG A 43 5.43 2.27 11.80
CA ARG A 43 5.12 2.94 10.54
C ARG A 43 5.88 2.30 9.38
N ASN A 44 5.15 1.66 8.46
CA ASN A 44 5.74 0.98 7.30
C ASN A 44 6.14 1.98 6.20
N TRP A 45 7.20 2.74 6.44
CA TRP A 45 7.74 3.76 5.54
C TRP A 45 7.85 3.35 4.06
N PRO A 46 8.41 2.18 3.66
CA PRO A 46 8.50 1.81 2.24
C PRO A 46 7.12 1.65 1.57
N VAL A 47 6.11 1.15 2.30
CA VAL A 47 4.74 1.02 1.79
C VAL A 47 4.07 2.39 1.64
N MET A 48 4.37 3.31 2.56
CA MET A 48 3.88 4.69 2.49
C MET A 48 4.53 5.47 1.34
N ILE A 49 5.84 5.30 1.11
CA ILE A 49 6.56 5.88 -0.03
C ILE A 49 5.98 5.35 -1.34
N TYR A 50 5.76 4.03 -1.44
CA TYR A 50 5.08 3.42 -2.59
C TYR A 50 3.70 4.05 -2.85
N LEU A 51 2.86 4.21 -1.83
CA LEU A 51 1.53 4.81 -1.96
C LEU A 51 1.60 6.26 -2.47
N VAL A 52 2.52 7.08 -1.93
CA VAL A 52 2.68 8.48 -2.35
C VAL A 52 3.22 8.59 -3.77
N VAL A 53 4.25 7.79 -4.13
CA VAL A 53 4.82 7.78 -5.49
C VAL A 53 3.79 7.29 -6.51
N SER A 54 3.10 6.18 -6.22
CA SER A 54 2.05 5.64 -7.09
C SER A 54 0.88 6.62 -7.26
N LEU A 55 0.53 7.37 -6.20
CA LEU A 55 -0.47 8.44 -6.29
C LEU A 55 -0.01 9.58 -7.20
N LEU A 56 1.23 10.06 -7.06
CA LEU A 56 1.80 11.13 -7.90
C LEU A 56 1.93 10.72 -9.38
N VAL A 57 2.30 9.47 -9.67
CA VAL A 57 2.30 8.95 -11.05
C VAL A 57 0.87 8.90 -11.62
N THR A 58 -0.11 8.52 -10.80
CA THR A 58 -1.53 8.49 -11.21
C THR A 58 -2.12 9.90 -11.38
N THR A 59 -1.73 10.89 -10.56
CA THR A 59 -2.17 12.28 -10.73
C THR A 59 -1.59 12.88 -12.02
N MET A 60 -0.34 12.55 -12.35
CA MET A 60 0.32 12.96 -13.59
C MET A 60 -0.36 12.34 -14.81
N PHE A 61 -0.73 11.05 -14.76
CA PHE A 61 -1.53 10.40 -15.80
C PHE A 61 -2.88 11.11 -16.01
N LEU A 62 -3.64 11.35 -14.94
CA LEU A 62 -4.93 12.04 -15.00
C LEU A 62 -4.80 13.44 -15.62
N ALA A 63 -3.82 14.24 -15.18
CA ALA A 63 -3.60 15.60 -15.67
C ALA A 63 -3.23 15.61 -17.16
N ALA A 64 -2.35 14.70 -17.60
CA ALA A 64 -1.99 14.55 -19.00
C ALA A 64 -3.19 14.12 -19.85
N SER A 65 -3.93 13.10 -19.43
CA SER A 65 -5.06 12.53 -20.16
C SER A 65 -6.26 13.49 -20.25
N ALA A 66 -6.53 14.27 -19.19
CA ALA A 66 -7.55 15.31 -19.20
C ALA A 66 -7.23 16.39 -20.24
N LYS A 67 -6.01 16.94 -20.23
CA LYS A 67 -5.58 17.94 -21.22
C LYS A 67 -5.50 17.37 -22.64
N TYR A 68 -5.02 16.14 -22.81
CA TYR A 68 -5.03 15.44 -24.10
C TYR A 68 -6.46 15.33 -24.70
N THR A 69 -7.43 14.98 -23.85
CA THR A 69 -8.86 14.89 -24.23
C THR A 69 -9.42 16.26 -24.63
N GLU A 70 -9.11 17.31 -23.87
CA GLU A 70 -9.52 18.70 -24.14
C GLU A 70 -8.98 19.20 -25.49
N LEU A 71 -7.69 18.99 -25.75
CA LEU A 71 -7.05 19.37 -27.02
C LEU A 71 -7.70 18.70 -28.23
N ILE A 72 -7.98 17.40 -28.15
CA ILE A 72 -8.51 16.62 -29.27
C ILE A 72 -10.00 16.91 -29.53
N LEU A 73 -10.80 17.12 -28.48
CA LEU A 73 -12.24 17.32 -28.61
C LEU A 73 -12.64 18.77 -28.86
N LEU A 74 -11.88 19.76 -28.38
CA LEU A 74 -12.22 21.19 -28.48
C LEU A 74 -11.27 21.97 -29.40
N GLU A 75 -9.95 21.87 -29.21
CA GLU A 75 -9.00 22.78 -29.88
C GLU A 75 -8.57 22.35 -31.29
N MET A 76 -8.61 21.05 -31.61
CA MET A 76 -8.10 20.52 -32.88
C MET A 76 -8.82 21.09 -34.13
N ALA A 77 -10.05 21.59 -33.96
CA ALA A 77 -10.81 22.29 -35.00
C ALA A 77 -10.40 23.79 -35.18
N ALA A 78 -9.73 24.38 -34.18
CA ALA A 78 -9.38 25.80 -34.14
C ALA A 78 -7.90 26.08 -34.45
N ASN A 79 -6.96 25.24 -34.00
CA ASN A 79 -5.53 25.41 -34.28
C ASN A 79 -4.80 24.07 -34.46
N PRO A 80 -5.00 23.35 -35.58
CA PRO A 80 -4.51 21.99 -35.75
C PRO A 80 -2.98 21.87 -35.58
N LEU A 81 -2.20 22.84 -36.08
CA LEU A 81 -0.73 22.76 -36.07
C LEU A 81 -0.09 22.95 -34.69
N GLY A 82 -0.67 23.83 -33.86
CA GLY A 82 -0.23 24.03 -32.47
C GLY A 82 -0.66 22.87 -31.59
N THR A 83 -1.95 22.52 -31.66
CA THR A 83 -2.59 21.47 -30.87
C THR A 83 -1.95 20.09 -31.12
N GLN A 84 -1.58 19.75 -32.36
CA GLN A 84 -0.94 18.47 -32.70
C GLN A 84 0.40 18.25 -31.97
N LYS A 85 1.28 19.26 -31.90
CA LYS A 85 2.59 19.11 -31.22
C LYS A 85 2.45 18.97 -29.70
N LEU A 86 1.41 19.58 -29.12
CA LEU A 86 1.15 19.48 -27.69
C LEU A 86 0.44 18.17 -27.34
N SER A 87 -0.54 17.73 -28.13
CA SER A 87 -1.24 16.45 -27.91
C SER A 87 -0.30 15.26 -28.02
N GLN A 88 0.63 15.23 -28.98
CA GLN A 88 1.68 14.19 -29.07
C GLN A 88 2.55 14.11 -27.81
N ARG A 89 2.91 15.26 -27.21
CA ARG A 89 3.70 15.30 -25.97
C ARG A 89 2.90 14.81 -24.76
N LEU A 90 1.60 15.14 -24.70
CA LEU A 90 0.71 14.65 -23.65
C LEU A 90 0.40 13.15 -23.81
N ASP A 91 0.35 12.64 -25.04
CA ASP A 91 0.19 11.20 -25.34
C ASP A 91 1.41 10.39 -24.84
N LEU A 92 2.62 10.87 -25.17
CA LEU A 92 3.84 10.29 -24.63
C LEU A 92 3.84 10.33 -23.09
N LEU A 93 3.42 11.45 -22.48
CA LEU A 93 3.39 11.60 -21.02
C LEU A 93 2.39 10.66 -20.34
N GLN A 94 1.18 10.48 -20.89
CA GLN A 94 0.21 9.53 -20.35
C GLN A 94 0.71 8.08 -20.51
N GLN A 95 1.33 7.71 -21.65
CA GLN A 95 1.89 6.38 -21.85
C GLN A 95 3.05 6.09 -20.89
N VAL A 96 3.99 7.03 -20.71
CA VAL A 96 5.09 6.90 -19.74
C VAL A 96 4.56 6.77 -18.30
N ALA A 97 3.63 7.63 -17.88
CA ALA A 97 3.02 7.55 -16.55
C ALA A 97 2.32 6.20 -16.32
N TYR A 98 1.59 5.72 -17.33
CA TYR A 98 0.88 4.44 -17.30
C TYR A 98 1.82 3.23 -17.20
N SER A 99 2.89 3.18 -18.00
CA SER A 99 3.90 2.12 -17.93
C SER A 99 4.61 2.11 -16.58
N VAL A 100 5.01 3.28 -16.05
CA VAL A 100 5.63 3.40 -14.72
C VAL A 100 4.67 2.95 -13.61
N LYS A 101 3.38 3.29 -13.68
CA LYS A 101 2.37 2.83 -12.72
C LYS A 101 2.28 1.30 -12.69
N ILE A 102 2.26 0.65 -13.85
CA ILE A 102 2.23 -0.82 -13.97
C ILE A 102 3.52 -1.45 -13.42
N TRP A 103 4.70 -0.93 -13.77
CA TRP A 103 5.96 -1.46 -13.25
C TRP A 103 6.09 -1.31 -11.73
N LEU A 104 5.57 -0.23 -11.15
CA LEU A 104 5.47 -0.05 -9.70
C LEU A 104 4.54 -1.09 -9.05
N ALA A 105 3.39 -1.38 -9.67
CA ALA A 105 2.43 -2.38 -9.18
C ALA A 105 3.01 -3.81 -9.23
N ASP A 106 3.62 -4.19 -10.35
CA ASP A 106 4.24 -5.51 -10.54
C ASP A 106 5.45 -5.71 -9.61
N GLY A 107 6.29 -4.67 -9.44
CA GLY A 107 7.41 -4.69 -8.49
C GLY A 107 6.96 -4.89 -7.04
N LEU A 108 5.86 -4.25 -6.62
CA LEU A 108 5.26 -4.49 -5.30
C LEU A 108 4.74 -5.93 -5.16
N LEU A 109 4.17 -6.50 -6.23
CA LEU A 109 3.64 -7.86 -6.22
C LEU A 109 4.76 -8.91 -6.12
N ILE A 110 5.89 -8.71 -6.80
CA ILE A 110 7.11 -9.51 -6.64
C ILE A 110 7.69 -9.38 -5.22
N TYR A 111 7.76 -8.16 -4.67
CA TYR A 111 8.21 -7.94 -3.29
C TYR A 111 7.33 -8.66 -2.25
N ARG A 112 6.01 -8.69 -2.45
CA ARG A 112 5.09 -9.49 -1.62
C ARG A 112 5.33 -10.99 -1.75
N LEU A 113 5.53 -11.48 -2.98
CA LEU A 113 5.82 -12.89 -3.23
C LEU A 113 7.11 -13.33 -2.52
N TRP A 114 8.16 -12.50 -2.55
CA TRP A 114 9.41 -12.72 -1.80
C TRP A 114 9.17 -12.90 -0.30
N ILE A 115 8.38 -12.03 0.33
CA ILE A 115 8.03 -12.12 1.75
C ILE A 115 7.24 -13.41 2.04
N VAL A 116 6.20 -13.71 1.25
CA VAL A 116 5.31 -14.87 1.45
C VAL A 116 6.04 -16.21 1.30
N TRP A 117 7.07 -16.26 0.44
CA TRP A 117 7.89 -17.45 0.22
C TRP A 117 9.21 -17.48 1.00
N LEU A 118 9.50 -16.46 1.82
CA LEU A 118 10.67 -16.38 2.70
C LEU A 118 12.01 -16.67 1.97
N GLY A 119 12.19 -16.09 0.78
CA GLY A 119 13.44 -16.20 0.01
C GLY A 119 13.60 -17.45 -0.85
N SER A 120 12.52 -18.18 -1.17
CA SER A 120 12.58 -19.31 -2.12
C SER A 120 12.76 -18.83 -3.58
N TYR A 121 14.00 -18.53 -3.96
CA TYR A 121 14.39 -17.91 -5.24
C TYR A 121 13.68 -18.46 -6.48
N LEU A 122 13.49 -19.79 -6.58
CA LEU A 122 12.83 -20.44 -7.73
C LEU A 122 11.40 -19.91 -7.98
N MET A 123 10.65 -19.57 -6.93
CA MET A 123 9.29 -19.05 -7.05
C MET A 123 9.25 -17.57 -7.46
N ILE A 124 10.34 -16.83 -7.24
CA ILE A 124 10.48 -15.42 -7.64
C ILE A 124 11.03 -15.32 -9.07
N LEU A 125 11.91 -16.24 -9.48
CA LEU A 125 12.56 -16.24 -10.78
C LEU A 125 11.56 -16.11 -11.95
N PHE A 126 10.48 -16.88 -11.94
CA PHE A 126 9.52 -16.89 -13.04
C PHE A 126 8.74 -15.54 -13.15
N PRO A 127 8.11 -14.99 -12.09
CA PRO A 127 7.56 -13.63 -12.13
C PRO A 127 8.57 -12.54 -12.48
N SER A 128 9.83 -12.66 -12.04
CA SER A 128 10.89 -11.71 -12.40
C SER A 128 11.25 -11.74 -13.90
N VAL A 129 11.22 -12.92 -14.55
CA VAL A 129 11.40 -13.02 -16.01
C VAL A 129 10.25 -12.32 -16.75
N LEU A 130 9.00 -12.50 -16.29
CA LEU A 130 7.85 -11.78 -16.85
C LEU A 130 7.93 -10.26 -16.60
N PHE A 131 8.46 -9.83 -15.46
CA PHE A 131 8.69 -8.40 -15.18
C PHE A 131 9.73 -7.80 -16.13
N VAL A 132 10.84 -8.49 -16.37
CA VAL A 132 11.86 -8.05 -17.35
C VAL A 132 11.27 -8.03 -18.77
N GLY A 133 10.43 -9.00 -19.13
CA GLY A 133 9.69 -9.00 -20.40
C GLY A 133 8.75 -7.79 -20.54
N SER A 134 7.97 -7.49 -19.51
CA SER A 134 7.10 -6.30 -19.41
C SER A 134 7.91 -5.00 -19.52
N PHE A 135 9.01 -4.89 -18.77
CA PHE A 135 9.87 -3.71 -18.79
C PHE A 135 10.52 -3.48 -20.16
N ALA A 136 11.12 -4.52 -20.75
CA ALA A 136 11.79 -4.42 -22.05
C ALA A 136 10.81 -4.09 -23.19
N SER A 137 9.65 -4.76 -23.24
CA SER A 137 8.64 -4.51 -24.28
C SER A 137 7.96 -3.14 -24.13
N GLY A 138 7.66 -2.71 -22.90
CA GLY A 138 7.12 -1.36 -22.65
C GLY A 138 8.12 -0.26 -22.97
N ALA A 139 9.39 -0.40 -22.55
CA ALA A 139 10.44 0.57 -22.86
C ALA A 139 10.74 0.66 -24.37
N ALA A 140 10.80 -0.47 -25.08
CA ALA A 140 10.94 -0.50 -26.53
C ALA A 140 9.72 0.10 -27.24
N GLY A 141 8.51 -0.17 -26.74
CA GLY A 141 7.26 0.39 -27.27
C GLY A 141 7.24 1.92 -27.18
N LEU A 142 7.62 2.49 -26.04
CA LEU A 142 7.76 3.94 -25.82
C LEU A 142 8.85 4.55 -26.70
N ALA A 143 10.00 3.87 -26.88
CA ALA A 143 11.06 4.34 -27.76
C ALA A 143 10.62 4.38 -29.23
N ILE A 144 9.95 3.32 -29.72
CA ILE A 144 9.41 3.29 -31.08
C ILE A 144 8.32 4.35 -31.28
N PHE A 145 7.42 4.54 -30.30
CA PHE A 145 6.39 5.58 -30.35
C PHE A 145 6.99 6.99 -30.50
N TYR A 146 8.12 7.27 -29.85
CA TYR A 146 8.78 8.57 -29.92
C TYR A 146 9.66 8.77 -31.16
N PHE A 147 10.44 7.76 -31.57
CA PHE A 147 11.49 7.93 -32.59
C PHE A 147 11.08 7.56 -34.01
N THR A 148 10.31 6.47 -34.22
CA THR A 148 9.98 5.98 -35.58
C THR A 148 8.48 5.96 -35.87
N ASN A 149 7.63 5.96 -34.84
CA ASN A 149 6.17 5.89 -34.93
C ASN A 149 5.65 4.68 -35.74
N GLU A 150 6.37 3.56 -35.70
CA GLU A 150 5.96 2.32 -36.36
C GLU A 150 4.80 1.64 -35.61
N ALA A 151 3.58 2.06 -35.96
CA ALA A 151 2.35 1.69 -35.27
C ALA A 151 2.05 0.18 -35.20
N GLU A 152 2.64 -0.65 -36.08
CA GLU A 152 2.53 -2.11 -35.97
C GLU A 152 3.51 -2.70 -34.95
N VAL A 153 4.78 -2.30 -34.98
CA VAL A 153 5.80 -2.77 -34.04
C VAL A 153 5.49 -2.27 -32.63
N ASN A 154 5.08 -1.01 -32.47
CA ASN A 154 4.60 -0.47 -31.20
C ASN A 154 3.40 -1.28 -30.64
N ARG A 155 2.41 -1.63 -31.47
CA ARG A 155 1.26 -2.45 -31.06
C ARG A 155 1.67 -3.87 -30.68
N ASN A 156 2.59 -4.51 -31.41
CA ASN A 156 3.07 -5.85 -31.06
C ASN A 156 3.85 -5.84 -29.72
N LEU A 157 4.64 -4.79 -29.47
CA LEU A 157 5.32 -4.58 -28.19
C LEU A 157 4.34 -4.27 -27.05
N GLY A 158 3.30 -3.47 -27.29
CA GLY A 158 2.23 -3.19 -26.33
C GLY A 158 1.49 -4.46 -25.93
N VAL A 159 1.13 -5.33 -26.89
CA VAL A 159 0.55 -6.66 -26.61
C VAL A 159 1.48 -7.49 -25.72
N GLY A 160 2.79 -7.49 -26.00
CA GLY A 160 3.79 -8.17 -25.18
C GLY A 160 3.89 -7.62 -23.75
N PHE A 161 3.92 -6.30 -23.59
CA PHE A 161 3.95 -5.58 -22.31
C PHE A 161 2.75 -5.97 -21.43
N HIS A 162 1.54 -5.85 -21.97
CA HIS A 162 0.32 -6.22 -21.28
C HIS A 162 0.28 -7.72 -20.94
N ALA A 163 0.57 -8.60 -21.91
CA ALA A 163 0.56 -10.04 -21.68
C ALA A 163 1.53 -10.47 -20.57
N CYS A 164 2.74 -9.90 -20.53
CA CYS A 164 3.72 -10.19 -19.50
C CYS A 164 3.26 -9.72 -18.10
N SER A 165 2.75 -8.49 -17.98
CA SER A 165 2.26 -7.94 -16.70
C SER A 165 1.03 -8.70 -16.18
N ILE A 166 0.07 -9.04 -17.05
CA ILE A 166 -1.13 -9.80 -16.66
C ILE A 166 -0.77 -11.24 -16.28
N ALA A 167 0.13 -11.89 -17.02
CA ALA A 167 0.63 -13.23 -16.65
C ALA A 167 1.37 -13.21 -15.30
N LEU A 168 2.19 -12.18 -15.03
CA LEU A 168 2.85 -11.95 -13.75
C LEU A 168 1.80 -11.83 -12.63
N ASN A 169 0.77 -11.01 -12.85
CA ASN A 169 -0.28 -10.77 -11.86
C ASN A 169 -1.06 -12.04 -11.50
N VAL A 170 -1.51 -12.80 -12.52
CA VAL A 170 -2.18 -14.10 -12.33
C VAL A 170 -1.28 -15.07 -11.56
N ILE A 171 -0.04 -15.25 -12.00
CA ILE A 171 0.83 -16.31 -11.48
C ILE A 171 1.36 -15.96 -10.08
N ALA A 172 1.70 -14.69 -9.81
CA ALA A 172 2.03 -14.25 -8.46
C ALA A 172 0.83 -14.35 -7.50
N THR A 173 -0.40 -14.03 -7.96
CA THR A 173 -1.62 -14.21 -7.16
C THR A 173 -1.86 -15.68 -6.82
N LEU A 174 -1.73 -16.59 -7.79
CA LEU A 174 -1.84 -18.04 -7.57
C LEU A 174 -0.76 -18.58 -6.62
N LEU A 175 0.50 -18.14 -6.77
CA LEU A 175 1.60 -18.55 -5.89
C LEU A 175 1.43 -18.02 -4.45
N ILE A 176 0.89 -16.82 -4.26
CA ILE A 176 0.55 -16.28 -2.93
C ILE A 176 -0.61 -17.08 -2.33
N ALA A 177 -1.69 -17.29 -3.07
CA ALA A 177 -2.87 -18.03 -2.61
C ALA A 177 -2.55 -19.49 -2.24
N GLY A 178 -1.81 -20.21 -3.09
CA GLY A 178 -1.38 -21.59 -2.83
C GLY A 178 -0.47 -21.71 -1.61
N ARG A 179 0.46 -20.76 -1.41
CA ARG A 179 1.32 -20.71 -0.22
C ARG A 179 0.51 -20.48 1.06
N LEU A 180 -0.52 -19.63 1.01
CA LEU A 180 -1.41 -19.37 2.13
C LEU A 180 -2.29 -20.58 2.46
N LEU A 181 -2.77 -21.33 1.47
CA LEU A 181 -3.47 -22.61 1.69
C LEU A 181 -2.57 -23.64 2.39
N TYR A 182 -1.33 -23.80 1.93
CA TYR A 182 -0.37 -24.72 2.53
C TYR A 182 -0.02 -24.35 3.98
N GLN A 183 0.20 -23.06 4.26
CA GLN A 183 0.40 -22.57 5.62
C GLN A 183 -0.85 -22.79 6.49
N ARG A 184 -2.05 -22.49 5.98
CA ARG A 184 -3.32 -22.75 6.68
C ARG A 184 -3.50 -24.24 7.01
N GLN A 185 -3.17 -25.15 6.10
CA GLN A 185 -3.25 -26.60 6.35
C GLN A 185 -2.36 -27.01 7.53
N ARG A 186 -1.11 -26.51 7.58
CA ARG A 186 -0.16 -26.80 8.67
C ARG A 186 -0.44 -26.09 10.00
N VAL A 187 -1.28 -25.06 10.01
CA VAL A 187 -1.70 -24.32 11.23
C VAL A 187 -3.08 -24.77 11.72
N LYS A 188 -3.83 -25.53 10.90
CA LYS A 188 -5.16 -26.04 11.24
C LYS A 188 -5.13 -26.94 12.50
N ASP A 189 -4.04 -27.67 12.67
CA ASP A 189 -3.77 -28.56 13.81
C ASP A 189 -3.48 -27.80 15.13
N LEU A 190 -3.39 -26.46 15.08
CA LEU A 190 -3.03 -25.59 16.20
C LEU A 190 -4.12 -24.58 16.60
N GLY A 191 -5.34 -24.69 16.05
CA GLY A 191 -6.53 -23.98 16.52
C GLY A 191 -7.23 -23.07 15.50
N GLU A 192 -8.56 -22.99 15.61
CA GLU A 192 -9.43 -22.51 14.54
C GLU A 192 -9.34 -21.01 14.23
N GLY A 193 -9.06 -20.16 15.23
CA GLY A 193 -9.15 -18.70 15.11
C GLY A 193 -8.25 -18.10 14.01
N HIS A 194 -7.10 -18.71 13.73
CA HIS A 194 -6.20 -18.25 12.66
C HIS A 194 -6.70 -18.59 11.25
N SER A 195 -7.53 -19.63 11.08
CA SER A 195 -8.01 -20.07 9.76
C SER A 195 -8.79 -18.97 9.02
N GLN A 196 -9.62 -18.19 9.73
CA GLN A 196 -10.47 -17.18 9.11
C GLN A 196 -9.68 -15.97 8.58
N GLN A 197 -8.60 -15.58 9.27
CA GLN A 197 -7.73 -14.50 8.84
C GLN A 197 -7.03 -14.84 7.51
N TYR A 198 -6.54 -16.07 7.36
CA TYR A 198 -5.94 -16.54 6.11
C TYR A 198 -6.94 -16.63 4.95
N LEU A 199 -8.14 -17.19 5.18
CA LEU A 199 -9.18 -17.27 4.14
C LEU A 199 -9.59 -15.89 3.63
N SER A 200 -9.78 -14.92 4.53
CA SER A 200 -10.20 -13.58 4.15
C SER A 200 -9.06 -12.72 3.56
N LEU A 201 -7.80 -13.04 3.85
CA LEU A 201 -6.65 -12.46 3.17
C LEU A 201 -6.51 -13.04 1.75
N MET A 202 -6.68 -14.36 1.58
CA MET A 202 -6.75 -15.01 0.27
C MET A 202 -7.85 -14.43 -0.63
N ALA A 203 -9.05 -14.22 -0.09
CA ALA A 203 -10.19 -13.69 -0.84
C ALA A 203 -9.83 -12.35 -1.50
N VAL A 204 -9.26 -11.40 -0.75
CA VAL A 204 -8.85 -10.09 -1.30
C VAL A 204 -7.71 -10.22 -2.31
N PHE A 205 -6.74 -11.13 -2.13
CA PHE A 205 -5.73 -11.40 -3.16
C PHE A 205 -6.38 -11.92 -4.46
N ALA A 206 -7.32 -12.85 -4.37
CA ALA A 206 -8.03 -13.40 -5.52
C ALA A 206 -8.93 -12.35 -6.21
N GLU A 207 -9.72 -11.59 -5.44
CA GLU A 207 -10.61 -10.53 -5.93
C GLU A 207 -9.83 -9.41 -6.67
N SER A 208 -8.76 -8.92 -6.04
CA SER A 208 -7.95 -7.82 -6.60
C SER A 208 -7.09 -8.26 -7.79
N GLY A 209 -6.50 -9.46 -7.75
CA GLY A 209 -5.79 -10.05 -8.89
C GLY A 209 -6.73 -10.36 -10.06
N ALA A 210 -7.94 -10.88 -9.78
CA ALA A 210 -8.95 -11.13 -10.80
C ALA A 210 -9.43 -9.84 -11.48
N LEU A 211 -9.67 -8.76 -10.73
CA LEU A 211 -10.09 -7.48 -11.29
C LEU A 211 -9.12 -6.97 -12.37
N TYR A 212 -7.82 -6.95 -12.07
CA TYR A 212 -6.79 -6.55 -13.04
C TYR A 212 -6.68 -7.55 -14.21
N SER A 213 -6.67 -8.84 -13.90
CA SER A 213 -6.48 -9.90 -14.90
C SER A 213 -7.64 -9.99 -15.90
N ILE A 214 -8.90 -9.83 -15.44
CA ILE A 214 -10.09 -9.84 -16.30
C ILE A 214 -10.14 -8.60 -17.18
N ALA A 215 -9.91 -7.42 -16.62
CA ALA A 215 -9.84 -6.17 -17.40
C ALA A 215 -8.75 -6.26 -18.48
N GLY A 216 -7.57 -6.77 -18.11
CA GLY A 216 -6.45 -6.99 -19.00
C GLY A 216 -6.71 -8.01 -20.12
N LEU A 217 -7.37 -9.12 -19.79
CA LEU A 217 -7.71 -10.17 -20.75
C LEU A 217 -8.74 -9.71 -21.81
N ILE A 218 -9.63 -8.78 -21.45
CA ILE A 218 -10.54 -8.12 -22.40
C ILE A 218 -9.80 -7.04 -23.21
N TYR A 219 -8.88 -6.32 -22.58
CA TYR A 219 -8.11 -5.24 -23.21
C TYR A 219 -7.16 -5.73 -24.32
N ILE A 220 -6.39 -6.80 -24.08
CA ILE A 220 -5.36 -7.27 -25.05
C ILE A 220 -5.95 -7.53 -26.45
N PRO A 221 -7.06 -8.28 -26.63
CA PRO A 221 -7.65 -8.49 -27.96
C PRO A 221 -8.19 -7.21 -28.62
N LEU A 222 -8.68 -6.24 -27.84
CA LEU A 222 -9.18 -4.96 -28.36
C LEU A 222 -8.03 -4.09 -28.86
N TYR A 223 -6.93 -4.01 -28.09
CA TYR A 223 -5.71 -3.31 -28.46
C TYR A 223 -5.02 -3.97 -29.68
N ALA A 224 -4.89 -5.30 -29.68
CA ALA A 224 -4.32 -6.07 -30.78
C ALA A 224 -5.10 -5.91 -32.11
N ARG A 225 -6.45 -5.78 -32.04
CA ARG A 225 -7.31 -5.53 -33.20
C ARG A 225 -7.54 -4.04 -33.52
N ASN A 226 -6.85 -3.13 -32.83
CA ASN A 226 -6.97 -1.68 -33.00
C ASN A 226 -8.44 -1.18 -32.92
N SER A 227 -9.22 -1.73 -31.98
CA SER A 227 -10.64 -1.42 -31.81
C SER A 227 -10.84 -0.15 -31.00
N ASN A 228 -11.75 0.73 -31.41
CA ASN A 228 -12.07 1.98 -30.68
C ASN A 228 -12.59 1.75 -29.24
N LEU A 229 -13.03 0.54 -28.90
CA LEU A 229 -13.35 0.18 -27.51
C LEU A 229 -12.12 0.22 -26.57
N VAL A 230 -10.90 0.25 -27.13
CA VAL A 230 -9.65 0.36 -26.37
C VAL A 230 -9.60 1.58 -25.46
N PHE A 231 -10.20 2.72 -25.85
CA PHE A 231 -10.24 3.94 -25.02
C PHE A 231 -11.01 3.73 -23.71
N VAL A 232 -12.08 2.91 -23.74
CA VAL A 232 -12.89 2.58 -22.57
C VAL A 232 -12.17 1.54 -21.70
N PHE A 233 -11.64 0.47 -22.29
CA PHE A 233 -10.98 -0.59 -21.52
C PHE A 233 -9.60 -0.19 -21.00
N ALA A 234 -8.88 0.74 -21.64
CA ALA A 234 -7.65 1.34 -21.12
C ALA A 234 -7.88 1.95 -19.73
N ALA A 235 -8.96 2.73 -19.57
CA ALA A 235 -9.33 3.35 -18.31
C ALA A 235 -9.64 2.31 -17.20
N VAL A 236 -10.23 1.17 -17.57
CA VAL A 236 -10.52 0.07 -16.61
C VAL A 236 -9.24 -0.65 -16.17
N VAL A 237 -8.29 -0.91 -17.08
CA VAL A 237 -7.00 -1.51 -16.74
C VAL A 237 -6.13 -0.53 -15.93
N GLU A 238 -6.17 0.76 -16.25
CA GLU A 238 -5.51 1.83 -15.49
C GLU A 238 -6.03 1.89 -14.05
N ALA A 239 -7.35 1.90 -13.89
CA ALA A 239 -7.99 1.87 -12.58
C ALA A 239 -7.56 0.65 -11.76
N ALA A 240 -7.68 -0.54 -12.36
CA ALA A 240 -7.38 -1.80 -11.70
C ALA A 240 -5.90 -1.90 -11.27
N SER A 241 -4.95 -1.38 -12.07
CA SER A 241 -3.51 -1.42 -11.75
C SER A 241 -3.14 -0.62 -10.49
N GLY A 242 -3.90 0.43 -10.16
CA GLY A 242 -3.74 1.18 -8.90
C GLY A 242 -4.55 0.61 -7.74
N ILE A 243 -5.83 0.29 -8.01
CA ILE A 243 -6.78 -0.17 -6.98
C ILE A 243 -6.37 -1.53 -6.39
N ALA A 244 -5.92 -2.48 -7.20
CA ALA A 244 -5.57 -3.82 -6.71
C ALA A 244 -4.39 -3.82 -5.71
N PRO A 245 -3.23 -3.17 -5.97
CA PRO A 245 -2.18 -2.97 -4.98
C PRO A 245 -2.67 -2.32 -3.68
N ALA A 246 -3.51 -1.28 -3.78
CA ALA A 246 -4.01 -0.53 -2.63
C ALA A 246 -4.97 -1.35 -1.74
N LEU A 247 -5.92 -2.08 -2.34
CA LEU A 247 -6.83 -2.97 -1.60
C LEU A 247 -6.07 -4.04 -0.80
N ILE A 248 -5.00 -4.61 -1.37
CA ILE A 248 -4.14 -5.55 -0.67
C ILE A 248 -3.36 -4.87 0.49
N ILE A 249 -2.86 -3.63 0.31
CA ILE A 249 -2.26 -2.86 1.42
C ILE A 249 -3.28 -2.69 2.54
N LEU A 250 -4.49 -2.22 2.20
CA LEU A 250 -5.58 -1.99 3.14
C LEU A 250 -5.95 -3.25 3.91
N ARG A 251 -6.04 -4.42 3.24
CA ARG A 251 -6.41 -5.67 3.90
C ARG A 251 -5.34 -6.19 4.84
N ILE A 252 -4.06 -6.12 4.46
CA ILE A 252 -2.94 -6.46 5.35
C ILE A 252 -2.94 -5.53 6.56
N ALA A 253 -3.15 -4.22 6.34
CA ALA A 253 -3.30 -3.23 7.38
C ALA A 253 -4.42 -3.59 8.38
N LEU A 254 -5.65 -3.80 7.89
CA LEU A 254 -6.81 -4.12 8.73
C LEU A 254 -6.67 -5.45 9.48
N GLY A 255 -6.11 -6.48 8.85
CA GLY A 255 -5.83 -7.77 9.52
C GLY A 255 -4.88 -7.61 10.73
N VAL A 256 -3.92 -6.69 10.63
CA VAL A 256 -3.01 -6.34 11.72
C VAL A 256 -3.70 -5.54 12.84
N ALA A 257 -4.79 -4.80 12.59
CA ALA A 257 -5.62 -4.23 13.67
C ALA A 257 -6.36 -5.33 14.43
N VAL A 258 -7.11 -6.17 13.70
CA VAL A 258 -7.95 -7.22 14.31
C VAL A 258 -7.11 -8.14 15.19
N SER A 259 -5.96 -8.61 14.68
CA SER A 259 -5.04 -9.46 15.47
C SER A 259 -4.55 -8.77 16.75
N LYS A 260 -4.15 -7.49 16.70
CA LYS A 260 -3.77 -6.71 17.89
C LYS A 260 -4.92 -6.51 18.88
N GLN A 261 -6.13 -6.27 18.39
CA GLN A 261 -7.31 -6.07 19.23
C GLN A 261 -7.69 -7.36 19.96
N THR A 262 -7.69 -8.50 19.27
CA THR A 262 -7.89 -9.82 19.90
C THR A 262 -6.81 -10.11 20.95
N GLN A 263 -5.53 -9.84 20.65
CA GLN A 263 -4.44 -10.00 21.62
C GLN A 263 -4.58 -9.08 22.84
N ALA A 264 -5.01 -7.83 22.65
CA ALA A 264 -5.25 -6.90 23.75
C ALA A 264 -6.40 -7.39 24.65
N GLN A 265 -7.52 -7.81 24.07
CA GLN A 265 -8.68 -8.32 24.82
C GLN A 265 -8.35 -9.60 25.60
N LEU A 266 -7.62 -10.54 24.99
CA LEU A 266 -7.12 -11.74 25.67
C LEU A 266 -6.12 -11.41 26.80
N SER A 267 -5.33 -10.33 26.67
CA SER A 267 -4.41 -9.88 27.72
C SER A 267 -5.16 -9.27 28.91
N THR A 268 -6.21 -8.47 28.66
CA THR A 268 -7.03 -7.87 29.73
C THR A 268 -7.87 -8.90 30.49
N LEU A 269 -8.21 -10.04 29.89
CA LEU A 269 -8.95 -11.13 30.52
C LEU A 269 -8.14 -11.95 31.54
N ARG A 270 -6.89 -11.58 31.84
CA ARG A 270 -5.95 -12.40 32.65
C ARG A 270 -5.60 -11.87 34.04
N PHE A 271 -6.48 -11.06 34.65
CA PHE A 271 -6.42 -10.72 36.08
C PHE A 271 -7.77 -11.00 36.77
N GLY A 272 -7.90 -12.22 37.29
CA GLY A 272 -9.10 -12.70 38.00
C GLY A 272 -8.78 -13.86 38.95
N THR A 273 -7.56 -13.92 39.48
CA THR A 273 -7.04 -15.09 40.23
C THR A 273 -7.59 -15.15 41.65
N HIS A 274 -8.83 -15.61 41.77
CA HIS A 274 -9.37 -16.38 42.89
C HIS A 274 -8.86 -16.01 44.29
N GLN A 275 -9.33 -14.88 44.82
CA GLN A 275 -9.11 -14.50 46.22
C GLN A 275 -9.73 -15.56 47.15
N LYS A 276 -8.92 -16.44 47.75
CA LYS A 276 -9.39 -17.41 48.75
C LYS A 276 -9.80 -16.67 50.01
N HIS A 277 -11.11 -16.52 50.21
CA HIS A 277 -11.70 -15.98 51.42
C HIS A 277 -11.57 -17.03 52.54
N ALA A 278 -10.56 -16.89 53.39
CA ALA A 278 -10.38 -17.75 54.55
C ALA A 278 -11.34 -17.29 55.68
N GLN A 279 -12.42 -18.04 55.89
CA GLN A 279 -13.30 -17.81 57.03
C GLN A 279 -12.60 -18.23 58.33
N THR A 280 -12.32 -17.27 59.21
CA THR A 280 -11.95 -17.51 60.60
C THR A 280 -13.14 -17.21 61.50
N SER A 281 -13.61 -18.20 62.26
CA SER A 281 -14.67 -18.02 63.26
C SER A 281 -14.49 -19.01 64.42
N ASP A 282 -13.73 -18.53 65.40
CA ASP A 282 -13.79 -18.76 66.86
C ASP A 282 -13.84 -20.15 67.52
N SER A 283 -13.25 -20.15 68.73
CA SER A 283 -13.32 -21.14 69.82
C SER A 283 -12.56 -22.48 69.63
N GLU A 284 -12.00 -23.10 70.67
CA GLU A 284 -12.06 -22.77 72.12
C GLU A 284 -10.74 -23.07 72.89
N LYS A 285 -10.73 -22.83 74.20
CA LYS A 285 -9.53 -22.81 75.09
C LYS A 285 -9.30 -24.14 75.79
N PHE A 286 -8.03 -24.53 76.01
CA PHE A 286 -7.58 -25.05 77.32
C PHE A 286 -6.07 -24.87 77.55
N THR A 287 -5.59 -25.13 78.78
CA THR A 287 -4.24 -24.81 79.28
C THR A 287 -3.42 -26.07 79.65
N THR A 288 -2.11 -25.88 79.93
CA THR A 288 -1.39 -26.38 81.15
C THR A 288 0.05 -26.91 80.90
N TYR A 289 1.05 -26.18 81.42
CA TYR A 289 2.37 -26.57 81.98
C TYR A 289 3.35 -27.54 81.25
N GLY A 290 4.65 -27.18 81.28
CA GLY A 290 5.77 -28.12 81.14
C GLY A 290 7.07 -27.54 80.56
N GLY A 291 8.17 -27.59 81.31
CA GLY A 291 9.56 -27.38 80.85
C GLY A 291 10.51 -28.23 81.70
N PRO A 292 11.82 -27.91 81.87
CA PRO A 292 12.73 -27.13 81.02
C PRO A 292 14.12 -27.81 80.82
N SER A 293 14.95 -27.39 79.84
CA SER A 293 16.41 -27.67 79.88
C SER A 293 17.29 -26.90 78.88
N THR A 294 18.36 -26.27 79.42
CA THR A 294 19.75 -26.04 78.91
C THR A 294 20.01 -25.70 77.42
N LEU A 295 20.67 -24.60 77.02
CA LEU A 295 21.97 -23.96 77.39
C LEU A 295 23.16 -24.30 76.45
N SER A 296 23.36 -23.46 75.43
CA SER A 296 24.62 -22.92 74.88
C SER A 296 24.21 -21.87 73.83
N ALA A 297 24.70 -20.62 73.84
CA ALA A 297 26.06 -20.16 73.56
C ALA A 297 26.50 -20.51 72.10
N ASP A 298 26.97 -19.58 71.26
CA ASP A 298 27.47 -18.22 71.54
C ASP A 298 27.04 -17.15 70.49
N SER A 299 27.23 -15.89 70.91
CA SER A 299 27.10 -14.58 70.27
C SER A 299 27.65 -14.46 68.83
N ARG A 300 27.20 -13.49 68.01
CA ARG A 300 27.55 -12.04 68.12
C ARG A 300 26.62 -11.09 67.34
N HIS A 301 26.48 -9.89 67.90
CA HIS A 301 26.17 -8.55 67.32
C HIS A 301 25.15 -8.45 66.14
N GLN A 302 24.00 -7.76 66.32
CA GLN A 302 23.83 -6.29 66.40
C GLN A 302 24.13 -5.55 65.08
N ALA A 303 23.42 -4.48 64.69
CA ALA A 303 22.20 -3.82 65.19
C ALA A 303 21.60 -3.01 64.02
N SER A 304 20.31 -3.08 63.69
CA SER A 304 19.12 -2.58 64.41
C SER A 304 18.84 -1.09 64.19
N HIS A 305 17.64 -0.79 63.65
CA HIS A 305 16.93 0.50 63.65
C HIS A 305 17.63 1.74 63.02
N LYS A 306 16.94 2.55 62.22
CA LYS A 306 15.61 3.11 62.49
C LYS A 306 14.86 3.52 61.21
N ASP A 307 13.55 3.39 61.25
CA ASP A 307 12.62 4.17 60.43
C ASP A 307 12.68 5.66 60.84
N PHE A 308 12.48 6.57 59.87
CA PHE A 308 11.75 7.80 60.14
C PHE A 308 11.01 8.29 58.88
N SER A 309 10.05 9.18 59.08
CA SER A 309 8.95 9.48 58.17
C SER A 309 8.78 10.99 57.91
N VAL A 310 8.21 11.34 56.75
CA VAL A 310 7.44 12.60 56.49
C VAL A 310 8.31 13.90 56.51
N THR A 311 8.17 14.87 55.61
CA THR A 311 7.03 15.81 55.44
C THR A 311 7.11 16.61 54.12
N ASN A 312 6.00 17.20 53.69
CA ASN A 312 5.91 18.22 52.62
C ASN A 312 6.43 19.61 53.04
N THR A 313 7.09 20.31 52.11
CA THR A 313 7.02 21.76 51.75
C THR A 313 7.99 21.99 50.57
N SER A 314 7.90 22.99 49.69
CA SER A 314 6.89 24.01 49.33
C SER A 314 7.22 24.53 47.91
N GLY A 315 6.26 25.06 47.15
CA GLY A 315 6.51 25.86 45.93
C GLY A 315 6.52 27.37 46.23
N PRO A 316 6.44 28.27 45.22
CA PRO A 316 6.45 28.07 43.76
C PRO A 316 7.56 28.90 43.06
N ASP A 317 7.60 28.93 41.71
CA ASP A 317 7.59 30.18 40.89
C ASP A 317 8.08 30.02 39.44
N GLY A 318 7.48 30.82 38.55
CA GLY A 318 8.06 31.44 37.35
C GLY A 318 8.85 30.63 36.31
N LEU A 319 8.21 30.34 35.17
CA LEU A 319 8.67 30.85 33.86
C LEU A 319 7.64 30.62 32.74
N GLU A 320 7.16 31.71 32.14
CA GLU A 320 6.51 31.74 30.83
C GLU A 320 7.55 31.40 29.74
N SER A 321 7.26 30.60 28.71
CA SER A 321 6.44 30.95 27.54
C SER A 321 6.91 32.21 26.80
N GLU A 322 7.83 32.04 25.84
CA GLU A 322 8.08 33.04 24.78
C GLU A 322 7.95 32.39 23.39
N MET A 323 7.31 33.12 22.46
CA MET A 323 6.92 32.62 21.14
C MET A 323 7.09 33.68 20.04
N VAL A 324 8.00 33.41 19.09
CA VAL A 324 8.01 33.88 17.69
C VAL A 324 8.08 35.40 17.42
N ARG A 325 9.24 35.83 16.89
CA ARG A 325 9.46 36.64 15.65
C ARG A 325 10.99 36.66 15.36
N LEU A 326 11.46 36.27 14.16
CA LEU A 326 11.62 37.07 12.92
C LEU A 326 12.64 38.23 13.07
N PRO A 327 13.43 38.57 12.02
CA PRO A 327 13.12 38.41 10.59
C PRO A 327 14.18 37.71 9.72
N LEU A 328 13.76 37.31 8.50
CA LEU A 328 14.65 37.11 7.35
C LEU A 328 14.40 38.24 6.35
N SER A 329 15.47 38.91 5.90
CA SER A 329 15.38 40.03 4.95
C SER A 329 15.25 39.53 3.52
N ILE A 330 14.27 40.06 2.78
CA ILE A 330 14.13 39.85 1.34
C ILE A 330 14.74 41.07 0.63
N CYS A 331 15.93 40.90 0.07
CA CYS A 331 16.54 41.90 -0.82
C CYS A 331 16.20 41.58 -2.29
N SER A 332 16.09 42.61 -3.13
CA SER A 332 15.54 42.50 -4.49
C SER A 332 16.44 43.14 -5.54
N ARG A 333 16.78 42.37 -6.61
CA ARG A 333 16.77 42.77 -8.05
C ARG A 333 17.44 41.72 -9.00
N PRO A 334 17.07 41.71 -10.30
CA PRO A 334 17.79 41.07 -11.43
C PRO A 334 18.87 42.04 -12.01
N PRO A 335 19.55 41.83 -13.17
CA PRO A 335 19.48 40.81 -14.24
C PRO A 335 20.81 39.99 -14.34
N GLU A 336 21.36 39.40 -15.42
CA GLU A 336 21.23 39.38 -16.91
C GLU A 336 21.38 37.91 -17.41
N ILE A 337 20.88 37.44 -18.57
CA ILE A 337 21.22 37.69 -20.00
C ILE A 337 22.71 37.58 -20.34
N PHE A 338 23.09 36.55 -21.11
CA PHE A 338 24.18 36.62 -22.08
C PHE A 338 24.00 35.58 -23.20
N ASP A 339 24.25 35.98 -24.44
CA ASP A 339 24.21 35.16 -25.66
C ASP A 339 25.58 34.53 -25.99
N LEU A 340 25.64 33.84 -27.14
CA LEU A 340 26.78 33.19 -27.81
C LEU A 340 27.07 31.75 -27.30
N HIS A 341 27.38 30.78 -28.17
CA HIS A 341 27.75 30.88 -29.60
C HIS A 341 27.19 29.70 -30.43
#